data_AF-A0A0S7WWJ7-F1
#
_entry.id   AF-A0A0S7WWJ7-F1
#
_cell.length_a   1.000
_cell.length_b   1.000
_cell.length_c   1.000
_cell.angle_alpha   90.00
_cell.angle_beta   90.00
_cell.angle_gamma   90.00
#
_symmetry.space_group_name_H-M   'P 1'
#
loop_
_entity.id
_entity.type
_entity.pdbx_description
1 polymer ?
#
loop_
_entity_poly.entity_id
_entity_poly.type
_entity_poly.pdbx_seq_one_letter_code
_entity_poly.pdbx_strand_id
1 'polypeptide(L)'
;MVERTLIFGNKMMVPFSLALMGVLGVLIVYLYRTERRMIDRWAGVVLTVLRVVLLVILMLMLTDPILSITTTERRLGSLIVMVDNSRSMQIPDRERPGYEKLRLADALGLLGEGVHRSGLVSAQEELAALLSDAETAARHWSDFAEVMALGVLEETERTQRLDATLAQTQTLRNTLARVVSELEVARRGNPPLPGDVAMRLAGVQSKLTEVNTDILDEIIRQLGSSEFRARLTVGRLRGVNQSYARTTTQLARTLTQLRELVVKHDTELARTHLRLVPGVTEKIDRATRLELAGRMLADAHVNFVPRLKENYRLQCYQFSRRASELPVQVTDNGVTATVGPPTSAAEGLYTNLSDALQRTVGTATSGEIGGVVILTDGRFNHGEDPLKLARVQGARGIPLYPVVVGSEVPPRDIAVVKVSSADVVHEKDAV
;
A
#
# COMPACT_ATOMS: atom_id res chain seq x y z
N MET A 1 -10.53 9.50 -19.75
CA MET A 1 -11.13 8.96 -21.00
C MET A 1 -12.58 9.38 -20.99
N VAL A 2 -13.05 10.15 -21.97
CA VAL A 2 -14.44 10.64 -21.99
C VAL A 2 -15.28 9.59 -22.69
N GLU A 3 -16.07 8.84 -21.94
CA GLU A 3 -17.01 7.89 -22.50
C GLU A 3 -18.35 8.60 -22.69
N ARG A 4 -18.81 8.70 -23.94
CA ARG A 4 -20.11 9.26 -24.27
C ARG A 4 -21.05 8.09 -24.53
N THR A 5 -21.94 7.81 -23.58
CA THR A 5 -22.95 6.77 -23.75
C THR A 5 -24.33 7.40 -23.81
N LEU A 6 -25.08 7.07 -24.86
CA LEU A 6 -26.49 7.44 -24.98
C LEU A 6 -27.29 6.42 -24.16
N ILE A 7 -27.89 6.86 -23.06
CA ILE A 7 -28.69 5.98 -22.20
C ILE A 7 -30.15 6.41 -22.37
N PHE A 8 -30.98 5.49 -22.82
CA PHE A 8 -32.43 5.70 -22.84
C PHE A 8 -32.96 5.51 -21.41
N GLY A 9 -33.64 6.53 -20.88
CA GLY A 9 -34.16 6.52 -19.51
C GLY A 9 -35.09 5.34 -19.23
N ASN A 10 -35.76 4.83 -20.27
CA ASN A 10 -36.63 3.66 -20.18
C ASN A 10 -36.28 2.57 -21.21
N LYS A 11 -35.32 1.70 -20.85
CA LYS A 11 -34.84 0.60 -21.72
C LYS A 11 -35.96 -0.34 -22.20
N MET A 12 -37.01 -0.53 -21.40
CA MET A 12 -38.14 -1.39 -21.76
C MET A 12 -39.04 -0.78 -22.81
N MET A 13 -39.09 0.57 -22.93
CA MET A 13 -39.97 1.23 -23.89
C MET A 13 -39.36 1.36 -25.30
N VAL A 14 -38.04 1.24 -25.46
CA VAL A 14 -37.35 1.35 -26.76
C VAL A 14 -37.91 0.41 -27.84
N PRO A 15 -38.06 -0.93 -27.61
CA PRO A 15 -38.64 -1.81 -28.63
C PRO A 15 -40.12 -1.51 -28.91
N PHE A 16 -40.89 -1.10 -27.89
CA PHE A 16 -42.30 -0.69 -28.06
C PHE A 16 -42.44 0.60 -28.87
N SER A 17 -41.56 1.58 -28.65
CA SER A 17 -41.52 2.82 -29.43
C SER A 17 -41.23 2.55 -30.90
N LEU A 18 -40.30 1.65 -31.21
CA LEU A 18 -39.98 1.28 -32.60
C LEU A 18 -41.16 0.56 -33.28
N ALA A 19 -41.82 -0.37 -32.58
CA ALA A 19 -43.01 -1.04 -33.09
C ALA A 19 -44.18 -0.06 -33.34
N LEU A 20 -44.42 0.85 -32.39
CA LEU A 20 -45.46 1.87 -32.49
C LEU A 20 -45.20 2.85 -33.65
N MET A 21 -43.93 3.24 -33.87
CA MET A 21 -43.53 4.08 -34.99
C MET A 21 -43.79 3.39 -36.34
N GLY A 22 -43.55 2.09 -36.44
CA GLY A 22 -43.87 1.30 -37.64
C GLY A 22 -45.36 1.30 -37.97
N VAL A 23 -46.21 1.06 -36.96
CA VAL A 23 -47.68 1.05 -37.13
C VAL A 23 -48.21 2.43 -37.55
N LEU A 24 -47.76 3.49 -36.87
CA LEU A 24 -48.16 4.87 -37.19
C LEU A 24 -47.65 5.32 -38.57
N GLY A 25 -46.46 4.89 -38.98
CA GLY A 25 -45.92 5.13 -40.32
C GLY A 25 -46.78 4.50 -41.42
N VAL A 26 -47.19 3.24 -41.25
CA VAL A 26 -48.09 2.55 -42.21
C VAL A 26 -49.45 3.25 -42.27
N LEU A 27 -50.00 3.67 -41.13
CA LEU A 27 -51.26 4.41 -41.07
C LEU A 27 -51.18 5.77 -41.78
N ILE A 28 -50.07 6.49 -41.64
CA ILE A 28 -49.83 7.75 -42.35
C ILE A 28 -49.75 7.54 -43.86
N VAL A 29 -49.05 6.50 -44.33
CA VAL A 29 -48.99 6.18 -45.77
C VAL A 29 -50.36 5.80 -46.32
N TYR A 30 -51.15 5.04 -45.55
CA TYR A 30 -52.52 4.68 -45.89
C TYR A 30 -53.43 5.92 -45.97
N LEU A 31 -53.39 6.79 -44.97
CA LEU A 31 -54.15 8.05 -44.95
C LEU A 31 -53.72 9.00 -46.06
N TYR A 32 -52.42 9.13 -46.32
CA TYR A 32 -51.90 9.97 -47.42
C TYR A 32 -52.38 9.48 -48.81
N ARG A 33 -52.41 8.15 -49.02
CA ARG A 33 -52.97 7.56 -50.24
C ARG A 33 -54.47 7.85 -50.39
N THR A 34 -55.17 8.00 -49.28
CA THR A 34 -56.63 8.21 -49.24
C THR A 34 -56.98 9.71 -49.35
N GLU A 35 -56.23 10.59 -48.68
CA GLU A 35 -56.38 12.06 -48.69
C GLU A 35 -56.02 12.67 -50.06
N ARG A 36 -55.17 12.02 -50.86
CA ARG A 36 -54.85 12.42 -52.25
C ARG A 36 -56.07 12.49 -53.21
N ARG A 37 -57.26 12.04 -52.78
CA ARG A 37 -58.49 12.11 -53.58
C ARG A 37 -59.35 13.35 -53.29
N MET A 38 -59.11 14.08 -52.20
CA MET A 38 -59.99 15.20 -51.78
C MET A 38 -59.27 16.54 -51.60
N ILE A 39 -57.93 16.58 -51.50
CA ILE A 39 -57.18 17.79 -51.13
C ILE A 39 -56.04 18.07 -52.11
N ASP A 40 -55.74 19.37 -52.30
CA ASP A 40 -54.67 19.87 -53.15
C ASP A 40 -53.28 19.33 -52.76
N ARG A 41 -52.43 19.04 -53.75
CA ARG A 41 -51.23 18.18 -53.57
C ARG A 41 -50.21 18.73 -52.57
N TRP A 42 -50.09 20.05 -52.49
CA TRP A 42 -49.17 20.73 -51.58
C TRP A 42 -49.66 20.67 -50.12
N ALA A 43 -50.95 20.87 -49.88
CA ALA A 43 -51.53 20.80 -48.53
C ALA A 43 -51.40 19.39 -47.95
N GLY A 44 -51.61 18.35 -48.76
CA GLY A 44 -51.42 16.95 -48.34
C GLY A 44 -49.97 16.62 -47.96
N VAL A 45 -48.98 17.19 -48.66
CA VAL A 45 -47.55 17.01 -48.32
C VAL A 45 -47.23 17.73 -47.01
N VAL A 46 -47.66 18.98 -46.84
CA VAL A 46 -47.39 19.77 -45.62
C VAL A 46 -47.98 19.10 -44.38
N LEU A 47 -49.24 18.64 -44.44
CA LEU A 47 -49.89 17.91 -43.34
C LEU A 47 -49.20 16.59 -42.99
N THR A 48 -48.68 15.88 -44.00
CA THR A 48 -47.96 14.62 -43.79
C THR A 48 -46.61 14.87 -43.12
N VAL A 49 -45.86 15.87 -43.56
CA VAL A 49 -44.59 16.27 -42.93
C VAL A 49 -44.82 16.68 -41.48
N LEU A 50 -45.86 17.47 -41.20
CA LEU A 50 -46.21 17.88 -39.84
C LEU A 50 -46.52 16.68 -38.93
N ARG A 51 -47.28 15.68 -39.43
CA ARG A 51 -47.58 14.44 -38.68
C ARG A 51 -46.32 13.62 -38.40
N VAL A 52 -45.40 13.51 -39.36
CA VAL A 52 -44.13 12.80 -39.17
C VAL A 52 -43.27 13.52 -38.13
N VAL A 53 -43.17 14.84 -38.20
CA VAL A 53 -42.43 15.64 -37.20
C VAL A 53 -43.03 15.47 -35.80
N LEU A 54 -44.36 15.53 -35.67
CA LEU A 54 -45.04 15.32 -34.39
C LEU A 54 -44.76 13.93 -33.81
N LEU A 55 -44.78 12.89 -34.66
CA LEU A 55 -44.41 11.53 -34.25
C LEU A 55 -42.96 11.40 -33.78
N VAL A 56 -42.04 12.05 -34.48
CA VAL A 56 -40.62 12.05 -34.10
C VAL A 56 -40.43 12.74 -32.75
N ILE A 57 -41.09 13.88 -32.51
CA ILE A 57 -41.05 14.58 -31.23
C ILE A 57 -41.65 13.72 -30.11
N LEU A 58 -42.81 13.10 -30.36
CA LEU A 58 -43.47 12.22 -29.39
C LEU A 58 -42.58 11.00 -29.07
N MET A 59 -41.84 10.49 -30.05
CA MET A 59 -40.85 9.43 -29.82
C MET A 59 -39.65 9.87 -29.01
N LEU A 60 -39.13 11.07 -29.25
CA LEU A 60 -38.06 11.62 -28.43
C LEU A 60 -38.50 11.83 -26.98
N MET A 61 -39.74 12.30 -26.75
CA MET A 61 -40.29 12.40 -25.40
C MET A 61 -40.52 11.04 -24.74
N LEU A 62 -40.97 10.03 -25.50
CA LEU A 62 -41.26 8.70 -24.97
C LEU A 62 -39.98 7.90 -24.65
N THR A 63 -38.93 8.08 -25.46
CA THR A 63 -37.65 7.38 -25.29
C THR A 63 -36.74 8.04 -24.26
N ASP A 64 -37.04 9.28 -23.87
CA ASP A 64 -36.31 10.10 -22.90
C ASP A 64 -34.78 9.91 -23.01
N PRO A 65 -34.19 10.35 -24.14
CA PRO A 65 -32.77 10.13 -24.40
C PRO A 65 -31.93 11.02 -23.48
N ILE A 66 -31.32 10.42 -22.47
CA ILE A 66 -30.43 11.12 -21.56
C ILE A 66 -29.00 10.96 -22.07
N LEU A 67 -28.38 12.08 -22.44
CA LEU A 67 -26.97 12.11 -22.81
C LEU A 67 -26.12 12.09 -21.53
N SER A 68 -25.61 10.93 -21.16
CA SER A 68 -24.71 10.79 -20.01
C SER A 68 -23.28 11.04 -20.44
N ILE A 69 -22.67 12.10 -19.91
CA ILE A 69 -21.24 12.40 -20.07
C ILE A 69 -20.56 12.01 -18.77
N THR A 70 -20.14 10.75 -18.66
CA THR A 70 -19.39 10.28 -17.50
C THR A 70 -17.92 10.64 -17.69
N THR A 71 -17.45 11.64 -16.94
CA THR A 71 -16.02 11.93 -16.84
C THR A 71 -15.44 11.10 -15.71
N THR A 72 -14.69 10.06 -16.05
CA THR A 72 -13.91 9.27 -15.08
C THR A 72 -12.69 10.07 -14.66
N GLU A 73 -12.85 11.00 -13.71
CA GLU A 73 -11.71 11.57 -13.01
C GLU A 73 -11.11 10.50 -12.11
N ARG A 74 -9.85 10.10 -12.37
CA ARG A 74 -9.04 9.42 -11.37
C ARG A 74 -8.77 10.42 -10.25
N ARG A 75 -9.63 10.49 -9.24
CA ARG A 75 -9.26 11.12 -7.98
C ARG A 75 -8.18 10.26 -7.35
N LEU A 76 -6.97 10.79 -7.27
CA LEU A 76 -5.90 10.17 -6.48
C LEU A 76 -6.36 10.15 -5.02
N GLY A 77 -6.33 8.99 -4.38
CA GLY A 77 -6.62 8.87 -2.96
C GLY A 77 -5.67 9.77 -2.15
N SER A 78 -6.15 10.31 -1.03
CA SER A 78 -5.28 11.07 -0.12
C SER A 78 -4.43 10.10 0.69
N LEU A 79 -3.11 10.29 0.70
CA LEU A 79 -2.21 9.55 1.58
C LEU A 79 -1.75 10.49 2.68
N ILE A 80 -2.04 10.11 3.91
CA ILE A 80 -1.69 10.89 5.09
C ILE A 80 -0.28 10.45 5.53
N VAL A 81 0.64 11.38 5.68
CA VAL A 81 1.98 11.13 6.21
C VAL A 81 2.10 11.85 7.55
N MET A 82 2.34 11.10 8.61
CA MET A 82 2.39 11.62 9.98
C MET A 82 3.80 11.45 10.51
N VAL A 83 4.37 12.51 11.10
CA VAL A 83 5.71 12.47 11.69
C VAL A 83 5.63 12.77 13.17
N ASP A 84 6.17 11.87 13.97
CA ASP A 84 6.33 12.06 15.40
C ASP A 84 7.40 13.13 15.67
N ASN A 85 7.03 14.17 16.41
CA ASN A 85 7.94 15.22 16.86
C ASN A 85 8.10 15.24 18.39
N SER A 86 7.80 14.13 19.06
CA SER A 86 8.03 13.98 20.49
C SER A 86 9.51 14.07 20.88
N ARG A 87 9.79 14.20 22.18
CA ARG A 87 11.13 14.34 22.73
C ARG A 87 12.00 13.12 22.47
N SER A 88 11.41 11.92 22.37
CA SER A 88 12.18 10.71 22.06
C SER A 88 12.71 10.71 20.62
N MET A 89 12.06 11.43 19.71
CA MET A 89 12.54 11.65 18.35
C MET A 89 13.74 12.61 18.28
N GLN A 90 13.95 13.44 19.30
CA GLN A 90 15.12 14.33 19.39
C GLN A 90 16.37 13.63 19.93
N ILE A 91 16.26 12.36 20.33
CA ILE A 91 17.39 11.61 20.87
C ILE A 91 18.22 11.04 19.71
N PRO A 92 19.54 11.30 19.65
CA PRO A 92 20.43 10.63 18.71
C PRO A 92 20.80 9.23 19.21
N ASP A 93 20.72 8.22 18.35
CA ASP A 93 21.17 6.86 18.68
C ASP A 93 22.67 6.74 18.40
N ARG A 94 23.50 6.96 19.43
CA ARG A 94 24.96 6.93 19.30
C ARG A 94 25.56 5.52 19.24
N GLU A 95 24.84 4.53 19.78
CA GLU A 95 25.28 3.13 19.83
C GLU A 95 24.84 2.32 18.61
N ARG A 96 24.50 3.00 17.49
CA ARG A 96 24.14 2.33 16.23
C ARG A 96 25.26 1.37 15.81
N PRO A 97 24.93 0.12 15.44
CA PRO A 97 25.91 -0.79 14.91
C PRO A 97 26.43 -0.31 13.55
N GLY A 98 27.66 -0.69 13.19
CA GLY A 98 28.31 -0.20 11.97
C GLY A 98 27.51 -0.48 10.69
N TYR A 99 26.83 -1.62 10.60
CA TYR A 99 25.99 -1.95 9.45
C TYR A 99 24.80 -0.99 9.30
N GLU A 100 24.19 -0.54 10.40
CA GLU A 100 23.08 0.43 10.36
C GLU A 100 23.59 1.80 9.91
N LYS A 101 24.77 2.22 10.40
CA LYS A 101 25.42 3.44 9.92
C LYS A 101 25.72 3.37 8.43
N LEU A 102 26.17 2.23 7.92
CA LEU A 102 26.42 2.03 6.49
C LEU A 102 25.13 2.19 5.67
N ARG A 103 24.02 1.56 6.11
CA ARG A 103 22.72 1.67 5.43
C ARG A 103 22.16 3.09 5.45
N LEU A 104 22.25 3.78 6.58
CA LEU A 104 21.84 5.18 6.68
C LEU A 104 22.72 6.09 5.83
N ALA A 105 24.04 5.85 5.80
CA ALA A 105 24.94 6.60 4.94
C ALA A 105 24.59 6.42 3.46
N ASP A 106 24.33 5.20 3.02
CA ASP A 106 23.92 4.88 1.65
C ASP A 106 22.56 5.53 1.32
N ALA A 107 21.56 5.35 2.19
CA ALA A 107 20.23 5.92 2.00
C ALA A 107 20.23 7.46 1.94
N LEU A 108 21.12 8.11 2.67
CA LEU A 108 21.28 9.58 2.69
C LEU A 108 22.27 10.09 1.63
N GLY A 109 22.75 9.25 0.71
CA GLY A 109 23.71 9.66 -0.32
C GLY A 109 25.05 10.15 0.22
N LEU A 110 25.43 9.74 1.44
CA LEU A 110 26.69 10.12 2.09
C LEU A 110 27.87 9.24 1.66
N LEU A 111 27.60 8.15 0.95
CA LEU A 111 28.61 7.26 0.37
C LEU A 111 28.84 7.62 -1.12
N GLY A 112 30.07 7.47 -1.60
CA GLY A 112 30.41 7.69 -3.00
C GLY A 112 29.81 6.62 -3.94
N GLU A 113 29.69 6.96 -5.23
CA GLU A 113 29.16 6.05 -6.24
C GLU A 113 29.95 4.73 -6.30
N GLY A 114 29.34 3.63 -5.88
CA GLY A 114 29.96 2.29 -5.90
C GLY A 114 29.80 1.46 -4.62
N VAL A 115 29.37 2.08 -3.50
CA VAL A 115 29.03 1.37 -2.24
C VAL A 115 27.52 1.13 -2.09
N HIS A 116 26.78 1.21 -3.20
CA HIS A 116 25.31 1.20 -3.22
C HIS A 116 24.71 -0.14 -2.78
N ARG A 117 23.55 -0.06 -2.12
CA ARG A 117 22.60 -1.14 -1.77
C ARG A 117 22.96 -2.48 -2.37
N SER A 118 23.50 -3.38 -1.53
CA SER A 118 23.70 -4.76 -1.95
C SER A 118 22.37 -5.32 -2.46
N GLY A 119 22.40 -6.09 -3.56
CA GLY A 119 21.20 -6.80 -4.04
C GLY A 119 20.61 -7.77 -3.00
N LEU A 120 21.34 -8.02 -1.91
CA LEU A 120 20.86 -8.75 -0.74
C LEU A 120 19.81 -7.96 0.05
N VAL A 121 19.97 -6.65 0.20
CA VAL A 121 19.00 -5.79 0.91
C VAL A 121 17.71 -5.70 0.10
N SER A 122 17.78 -5.47 -1.21
CA SER A 122 16.59 -5.43 -2.07
C SER A 122 15.84 -6.77 -2.03
N ALA A 123 16.56 -7.88 -2.18
CA ALA A 123 15.95 -9.20 -2.11
C ALA A 123 15.36 -9.52 -0.73
N GLN A 124 15.95 -9.02 0.35
CA GLN A 124 15.39 -9.14 1.71
C GLN A 124 14.08 -8.35 1.84
N GLU A 125 14.03 -7.12 1.32
CA GLU A 125 12.82 -6.28 1.32
C GLU A 125 11.70 -6.91 0.48
N GLU A 126 12.03 -7.36 -0.74
CA GLU A 126 11.08 -8.04 -1.63
C GLU A 126 10.56 -9.35 -1.02
N LEU A 127 11.43 -10.14 -0.36
CA LEU A 127 11.01 -11.35 0.34
C LEU A 127 10.11 -11.06 1.55
N ALA A 128 10.33 -9.95 2.27
CA ALA A 128 9.47 -9.52 3.36
C ALA A 128 8.09 -9.07 2.86
N ALA A 129 8.04 -8.32 1.76
CA ALA A 129 6.79 -7.96 1.09
C ALA A 129 6.04 -9.22 0.62
N LEU A 130 6.75 -10.15 -0.03
CA LEU A 130 6.20 -11.42 -0.47
C LEU A 130 5.60 -12.24 0.69
N LEU A 131 6.26 -12.28 1.85
CA LEU A 131 5.73 -12.97 3.03
C LEU A 131 4.40 -12.34 3.48
N SER A 132 4.32 -11.01 3.56
CA SER A 132 3.09 -10.30 3.88
C SER A 132 1.95 -10.60 2.89
N ASP A 133 2.27 -10.63 1.59
CA ASP A 133 1.30 -10.96 0.54
C ASP A 133 0.85 -12.43 0.65
N ALA A 134 1.77 -13.35 0.97
CA ALA A 134 1.48 -14.77 1.16
C ALA A 134 0.61 -15.02 2.40
N GLU A 135 0.86 -14.31 3.51
CA GLU A 135 0.00 -14.35 4.71
C GLU A 135 -1.40 -13.81 4.43
N THR A 136 -1.50 -12.77 3.59
CA THR A 136 -2.78 -12.22 3.16
C THR A 136 -3.53 -13.19 2.26
N ALA A 137 -2.85 -13.81 1.30
CA ALA A 137 -3.42 -14.87 0.45
C ALA A 137 -3.90 -16.07 1.30
N ALA A 138 -3.12 -16.49 2.29
CA ALA A 138 -3.48 -17.57 3.19
C ALA A 138 -4.73 -17.25 4.01
N ARG A 139 -4.86 -16.00 4.51
CA ARG A 139 -6.07 -15.53 5.21
C ARG A 139 -7.29 -15.53 4.30
N HIS A 140 -7.20 -14.93 3.12
CA HIS A 140 -8.30 -14.94 2.14
C HIS A 140 -8.74 -16.36 1.77
N TRP A 141 -7.79 -17.29 1.61
CA TRP A 141 -8.09 -18.68 1.33
C TRP A 141 -8.75 -19.39 2.52
N SER A 142 -8.30 -19.13 3.75
CA SER A 142 -8.93 -19.64 4.97
C SER A 142 -10.38 -19.17 5.09
N ASP A 143 -10.62 -17.88 4.89
CA ASP A 143 -11.97 -17.28 4.92
C ASP A 143 -12.85 -17.91 3.84
N PHE A 144 -12.33 -18.08 2.61
CA PHE A 144 -13.05 -18.77 1.54
C PHE A 144 -13.39 -20.21 1.90
N ALA A 145 -12.47 -20.96 2.50
CA ALA A 145 -12.69 -22.34 2.90
C ALA A 145 -13.79 -22.45 3.98
N GLU A 146 -13.85 -21.50 4.91
CA GLU A 146 -14.89 -21.42 5.94
C GLU A 146 -16.27 -21.12 5.33
N VAL A 147 -16.36 -20.11 4.46
CA VAL A 147 -17.63 -19.77 3.79
C VAL A 147 -18.11 -20.93 2.89
N MET A 148 -17.18 -21.60 2.20
CA MET A 148 -17.50 -22.80 1.41
C MET A 148 -18.04 -23.94 2.29
N ALA A 149 -17.55 -24.10 3.52
CA ALA A 149 -18.06 -25.11 4.45
C ALA A 149 -19.49 -24.83 4.93
N LEU A 150 -19.91 -23.56 4.91
CA LEU A 150 -21.28 -23.15 5.24
C LEU A 150 -22.26 -23.35 4.07
N GLY A 151 -21.76 -23.56 2.83
CA GLY A 151 -22.59 -23.83 1.66
C GLY A 151 -23.39 -22.64 1.14
N VAL A 152 -22.98 -21.41 1.48
CA VAL A 152 -23.76 -20.17 1.23
C VAL A 152 -23.40 -19.49 -0.12
N LEU A 153 -22.31 -19.90 -0.77
CA LEU A 153 -21.80 -19.23 -1.96
C LEU A 153 -22.51 -19.68 -3.25
N GLU A 154 -22.88 -18.69 -4.07
CA GLU A 154 -23.32 -18.93 -5.45
C GLU A 154 -22.15 -19.46 -6.31
N GLU A 155 -22.50 -20.20 -7.37
CA GLU A 155 -21.50 -20.84 -8.25
C GLU A 155 -20.58 -19.81 -8.95
N THR A 156 -21.12 -18.66 -9.32
CA THR A 156 -20.40 -17.53 -9.93
C THR A 156 -19.42 -16.87 -8.96
N GLU A 157 -19.84 -16.64 -7.72
CA GLU A 157 -18.98 -16.04 -6.69
C GLU A 157 -17.84 -17.00 -6.31
N ARG A 158 -18.15 -18.31 -6.24
CA ARG A 158 -17.16 -19.36 -6.01
C ARG A 158 -16.09 -19.39 -7.10
N THR A 159 -16.47 -19.35 -8.38
CA THR A 159 -15.49 -19.36 -9.48
C THR A 159 -14.64 -18.10 -9.49
N GLN A 160 -15.26 -16.93 -9.28
CA GLN A 160 -14.55 -15.66 -9.19
C GLN A 160 -13.51 -15.64 -8.07
N ARG A 161 -13.85 -16.13 -6.87
CA ARG A 161 -12.92 -16.21 -5.74
C ARG A 161 -11.77 -17.20 -5.99
N LEU A 162 -12.03 -18.32 -6.66
CA LEU A 162 -11.00 -19.29 -7.07
C LEU A 162 -10.04 -18.68 -8.09
N ASP A 163 -10.55 -17.96 -9.08
CA ASP A 163 -9.72 -17.30 -10.10
C ASP A 163 -8.88 -16.17 -9.50
N ALA A 164 -9.46 -15.38 -8.58
CA ALA A 164 -8.71 -14.37 -7.84
C ALA A 164 -7.59 -14.98 -7.00
N THR A 165 -7.86 -16.09 -6.31
CA THR A 165 -6.85 -16.82 -5.54
C THR A 165 -5.73 -17.34 -6.44
N LEU A 166 -6.08 -17.98 -7.57
CA LEU A 166 -5.11 -18.50 -8.52
C LEU A 166 -4.21 -17.38 -9.07
N ALA A 167 -4.79 -16.24 -9.44
CA ALA A 167 -4.03 -15.08 -9.91
C ALA A 167 -3.08 -14.55 -8.81
N GLN A 168 -3.55 -14.47 -7.57
CA GLN A 168 -2.71 -14.06 -6.43
C GLN A 168 -1.55 -15.04 -6.22
N THR A 169 -1.77 -16.36 -6.27
CA THR A 169 -0.70 -17.37 -6.15
C THR A 169 0.31 -17.26 -7.30
N GLN A 170 -0.15 -16.99 -8.52
CA GLN A 170 0.73 -16.79 -9.68
C GLN A 170 1.63 -15.56 -9.51
N THR A 171 1.07 -14.47 -9.00
CA THR A 171 1.85 -13.26 -8.66
C THR A 171 2.90 -13.58 -7.60
N LEU A 172 2.53 -14.29 -6.52
CA LEU A 172 3.49 -14.71 -5.48
C LEU A 172 4.65 -15.53 -6.07
N ARG A 173 4.34 -16.50 -6.93
CA ARG A 173 5.37 -17.33 -7.60
C ARG A 173 6.30 -16.50 -8.48
N ASN A 174 5.74 -15.60 -9.28
CA ASN A 174 6.54 -14.77 -10.17
C ASN A 174 7.45 -13.80 -9.39
N THR A 175 6.96 -13.21 -8.31
CA THR A 175 7.75 -12.37 -7.41
C THR A 175 8.84 -13.19 -6.71
N LEU A 176 8.53 -14.40 -6.24
CA LEU A 176 9.53 -15.28 -5.63
C LEU A 176 10.64 -15.68 -6.63
N ALA A 177 10.30 -15.97 -7.88
CA ALA A 177 11.26 -16.25 -8.94
C ALA A 177 12.20 -15.05 -9.18
N ARG A 178 11.67 -13.82 -9.12
CA ARG A 178 12.47 -12.60 -9.22
C ARG A 178 13.44 -12.48 -8.03
N VAL A 179 12.96 -12.67 -6.80
CA VAL A 179 13.82 -12.65 -5.60
C VAL A 179 14.97 -13.66 -5.71
N VAL A 180 14.68 -14.88 -6.16
CA VAL A 180 15.73 -15.92 -6.37
C VAL A 180 16.78 -15.46 -7.37
N SER A 181 16.36 -14.81 -8.46
CA SER A 181 17.26 -14.23 -9.47
C SER A 181 18.10 -13.07 -8.92
N GLU A 182 17.49 -12.16 -8.15
CA GLU A 182 18.21 -11.06 -7.51
C GLU A 182 19.28 -11.55 -6.53
N LEU A 183 18.97 -12.59 -5.74
CA LEU A 183 19.96 -13.24 -4.87
C LEU A 183 21.11 -13.88 -5.67
N GLU A 184 20.84 -14.37 -6.89
CA GLU A 184 21.86 -14.96 -7.74
C GLU A 184 22.81 -13.90 -8.28
N VAL A 185 22.25 -12.78 -8.73
CA VAL A 185 23.02 -11.60 -9.14
C VAL A 185 23.86 -11.10 -7.96
N ALA A 186 23.28 -10.98 -6.78
CA ALA A 186 24.00 -10.55 -5.57
C ALA A 186 25.15 -11.51 -5.21
N ARG A 187 24.94 -12.82 -5.36
CA ARG A 187 25.99 -13.83 -5.10
C ARG A 187 27.16 -13.74 -6.09
N ARG A 188 26.90 -13.36 -7.35
CA ARG A 188 27.90 -13.20 -8.41
C ARG A 188 28.48 -11.78 -8.50
N GLY A 189 28.00 -10.86 -7.66
CA GLY A 189 28.35 -9.45 -7.69
C GLY A 189 29.82 -9.15 -7.36
N ASN A 190 30.19 -7.89 -7.58
CA ASN A 190 31.51 -7.34 -7.25
C ASN A 190 31.33 -6.19 -6.24
N PRO A 191 31.97 -6.21 -5.06
CA PRO A 191 32.93 -7.21 -4.57
C PRO A 191 32.30 -8.59 -4.31
N PRO A 192 33.07 -9.69 -4.50
CA PRO A 192 32.57 -11.03 -4.22
C PRO A 192 32.22 -11.17 -2.74
N LEU A 193 31.12 -11.88 -2.47
CA LEU A 193 30.72 -12.18 -1.11
C LEU A 193 31.79 -13.04 -0.40
N PRO A 194 32.01 -12.85 0.91
CA PRO A 194 32.81 -13.78 1.71
C PRO A 194 32.34 -15.22 1.50
N GLY A 195 33.27 -16.18 1.43
CA GLY A 195 32.95 -17.57 1.04
C GLY A 195 31.91 -18.25 1.91
N ASP A 196 31.88 -17.93 3.20
CA ASP A 196 30.88 -18.42 4.16
C ASP A 196 29.49 -17.80 3.93
N VAL A 197 29.43 -16.50 3.61
CA VAL A 197 28.18 -15.80 3.27
C VAL A 197 27.63 -16.32 1.95
N ALA A 198 28.49 -16.49 0.93
CA ALA A 198 28.11 -17.02 -0.38
C ALA A 198 27.54 -18.44 -0.29
N MET A 199 28.16 -19.31 0.52
CA MET A 199 27.69 -20.68 0.73
C MET A 199 26.32 -20.73 1.42
N ARG A 200 26.14 -19.94 2.50
CA ARG A 200 24.86 -19.87 3.21
C ARG A 200 23.76 -19.25 2.35
N LEU A 201 24.10 -18.25 1.55
CA LEU A 201 23.19 -17.64 0.59
C LEU A 201 22.73 -18.65 -0.47
N ALA A 202 23.63 -19.50 -0.98
CA ALA A 202 23.23 -20.57 -1.90
C ALA A 202 22.22 -21.55 -1.25
N GLY A 203 22.39 -21.83 0.05
CA GLY A 203 21.41 -22.62 0.82
C GLY A 203 20.05 -21.92 0.95
N VAL A 204 20.02 -20.61 1.19
CA VAL A 204 18.80 -19.79 1.20
C VAL A 204 18.12 -19.83 -0.18
N GLN A 205 18.88 -19.63 -1.25
CA GLN A 205 18.37 -19.69 -2.63
C GLN A 205 17.75 -21.05 -2.95
N SER A 206 18.42 -22.15 -2.61
CA SER A 206 17.89 -23.50 -2.84
C SER A 206 16.54 -23.72 -2.17
N LYS A 207 16.36 -23.25 -0.94
CA LYS A 207 15.08 -23.36 -0.21
C LYS A 207 13.98 -22.50 -0.82
N LEU A 208 14.31 -21.30 -1.30
CA LEU A 208 13.34 -20.44 -2.00
C LEU A 208 12.91 -21.06 -3.33
N THR A 209 13.85 -21.66 -4.07
CA THR A 209 13.54 -22.42 -5.29
C THR A 209 12.59 -23.58 -4.99
N GLU A 210 12.86 -24.38 -3.95
CA GLU A 210 11.98 -25.46 -3.50
C GLU A 210 10.56 -24.95 -3.18
N VAL A 211 10.43 -23.85 -2.43
CA VAL A 211 9.10 -23.24 -2.17
C VAL A 211 8.40 -22.86 -3.48
N ASN A 212 9.16 -22.30 -4.42
CA ASN A 212 8.63 -21.81 -5.69
C ASN A 212 8.14 -22.95 -6.60
N THR A 213 8.95 -23.99 -6.78
CA THR A 213 8.68 -25.09 -7.72
C THR A 213 7.87 -26.22 -7.12
N ASP A 214 7.97 -26.47 -5.82
CA ASP A 214 7.38 -27.68 -5.22
C ASP A 214 6.08 -27.36 -4.48
N ILE A 215 5.96 -26.15 -3.89
CA ILE A 215 4.78 -25.77 -3.11
C ILE A 215 3.86 -24.84 -3.91
N LEU A 216 4.37 -23.73 -4.44
CA LEU A 216 3.53 -22.76 -5.15
C LEU A 216 2.99 -23.31 -6.48
N ASP A 217 3.83 -23.98 -7.27
CA ASP A 217 3.38 -24.63 -8.51
C ASP A 217 2.37 -25.75 -8.22
N GLU A 218 2.50 -26.47 -7.11
CA GLU A 218 1.51 -27.46 -6.69
C GLU A 218 0.15 -26.80 -6.36
N ILE A 219 0.15 -25.68 -5.64
CA ILE A 219 -1.08 -24.90 -5.37
C ILE A 219 -1.70 -24.44 -6.69
N ILE A 220 -0.91 -23.85 -7.59
CA ILE A 220 -1.37 -23.37 -8.90
C ILE A 220 -1.98 -24.52 -9.71
N ARG A 221 -1.32 -25.68 -9.74
CA ARG A 221 -1.78 -26.87 -10.45
C ARG A 221 -3.09 -27.41 -9.88
N GLN A 222 -3.23 -27.43 -8.54
CA GLN A 222 -4.47 -27.83 -7.88
C GLN A 222 -5.61 -26.85 -8.17
N LEU A 223 -5.38 -25.54 -8.01
CA LEU A 223 -6.40 -24.51 -8.25
C LEU A 223 -6.80 -24.38 -9.73
N GLY A 224 -5.88 -24.68 -10.66
CA GLY A 224 -6.14 -24.68 -12.11
C GLY A 224 -6.83 -25.95 -12.63
N SER A 225 -6.88 -27.02 -11.83
CA SER A 225 -7.51 -28.28 -12.23
C SER A 225 -9.03 -28.15 -12.34
N SER A 226 -9.58 -28.52 -13.51
CA SER A 226 -11.03 -28.57 -13.73
C SER A 226 -11.70 -29.59 -12.79
N GLU A 227 -11.03 -30.70 -12.47
CA GLU A 227 -11.51 -31.70 -11.54
C GLU A 227 -11.55 -31.19 -10.08
N PHE A 228 -10.57 -30.37 -9.70
CA PHE A 228 -10.54 -29.73 -8.39
C PHE A 228 -11.69 -28.72 -8.26
N ARG A 229 -11.89 -27.89 -9.28
CA ARG A 229 -12.96 -26.88 -9.34
C ARG A 229 -14.36 -27.51 -9.38
N ALA A 230 -14.53 -28.62 -10.08
CA ALA A 230 -15.80 -29.34 -10.14
C ALA A 230 -16.16 -30.06 -8.84
N ARG A 231 -15.16 -30.49 -8.05
CA ARG A 231 -15.35 -31.25 -6.81
C ARG A 231 -14.53 -30.66 -5.66
N LEU A 232 -14.98 -29.52 -5.15
CA LEU A 232 -14.44 -28.92 -3.92
C LEU A 232 -14.97 -29.66 -2.68
N THR A 233 -14.07 -30.31 -1.97
CA THR A 233 -14.36 -30.97 -0.68
C THR A 233 -13.60 -30.28 0.44
N VAL A 234 -14.10 -30.38 1.68
CA VAL A 234 -13.42 -29.85 2.88
C VAL A 234 -11.99 -30.39 2.99
N GLY A 235 -11.75 -31.65 2.61
CA GLY A 235 -10.41 -32.25 2.58
C GLY A 235 -9.47 -31.58 1.58
N ARG A 236 -9.95 -31.28 0.36
CA ARG A 236 -9.19 -30.57 -0.67
C ARG A 236 -8.88 -29.12 -0.26
N LEU A 237 -9.86 -28.43 0.33
CA LEU A 237 -9.67 -27.08 0.90
C LEU A 237 -8.61 -27.07 2.01
N ARG A 238 -8.65 -28.07 2.91
CA ARG A 238 -7.65 -28.25 3.96
C ARG A 238 -6.25 -28.51 3.39
N GLY A 239 -6.14 -29.26 2.28
CA GLY A 239 -4.87 -29.50 1.59
C GLY A 239 -4.21 -28.21 1.13
N VAL A 240 -4.96 -27.34 0.44
CA VAL A 240 -4.45 -26.03 -0.01
C VAL A 240 -4.11 -25.12 1.17
N ASN A 241 -4.93 -25.13 2.23
CA ASN A 241 -4.62 -24.42 3.49
C ASN A 241 -3.27 -24.85 4.08
N GLN A 242 -3.00 -26.16 4.12
CA GLN A 242 -1.72 -26.69 4.59
C GLN A 242 -0.56 -26.26 3.69
N SER A 243 -0.74 -26.22 2.37
CA SER A 243 0.29 -25.74 1.45
C SER A 243 0.62 -24.26 1.67
N TYR A 244 -0.38 -23.39 1.83
CA TYR A 244 -0.17 -21.98 2.19
C TYR A 244 0.54 -21.82 3.54
N ALA A 245 0.17 -22.62 4.56
CA ALA A 245 0.83 -22.61 5.86
C ALA A 245 2.32 -23.03 5.76
N ARG A 246 2.63 -24.02 4.90
CA ARG A 246 4.02 -24.41 4.62
C ARG A 246 4.79 -23.31 3.91
N THR A 247 4.20 -22.67 2.89
CA THR A 247 4.79 -21.54 2.17
C THR A 247 5.15 -20.41 3.13
N THR A 248 4.18 -19.91 3.91
CA THR A 248 4.39 -18.81 4.85
C THR A 248 5.45 -19.15 5.90
N THR A 249 5.41 -20.37 6.47
CA THR A 249 6.41 -20.82 7.44
C THR A 249 7.82 -20.86 6.84
N GLN A 250 7.97 -21.40 5.64
CA GLN A 250 9.28 -21.54 4.99
C GLN A 250 9.82 -20.19 4.50
N LEU A 251 8.97 -19.30 3.99
CA LEU A 251 9.34 -17.92 3.67
C LEU A 251 9.81 -17.17 4.92
N ALA A 252 9.08 -17.27 6.03
CA ALA A 252 9.45 -16.61 7.30
C ALA A 252 10.81 -17.09 7.85
N ARG A 253 11.06 -18.41 7.81
CA ARG A 253 12.36 -18.98 8.18
C ARG A 253 13.47 -18.48 7.27
N THR A 254 13.24 -18.49 5.96
CA THR A 254 14.24 -18.11 4.98
C THR A 254 14.55 -16.61 5.02
N LEU A 255 13.54 -15.77 5.28
CA LEU A 255 13.70 -14.35 5.53
C LEU A 255 14.55 -14.09 6.77
N THR A 256 14.33 -14.83 7.86
CA THR A 256 15.18 -14.74 9.06
C THR A 256 16.63 -15.09 8.75
N GLN A 257 16.88 -16.19 8.03
CA GLN A 257 18.22 -16.58 7.60
C GLN A 257 18.88 -15.53 6.70
N LEU A 258 18.13 -14.97 5.76
CA LEU A 258 18.63 -13.92 4.88
C LEU A 258 18.98 -12.65 5.67
N ARG A 259 18.11 -12.21 6.60
CA ARG A 259 18.37 -11.06 7.48
C ARG A 259 19.68 -11.21 8.25
N GLU A 260 19.92 -12.38 8.85
CA GLU A 260 21.18 -12.66 9.55
C GLU A 260 22.39 -12.56 8.61
N LEU A 261 22.27 -13.05 7.37
CA LEU A 261 23.34 -12.96 6.36
C LEU A 261 23.60 -11.53 5.92
N VAL A 262 22.55 -10.74 5.67
CA VAL A 262 22.68 -9.33 5.28
C VAL A 262 23.36 -8.55 6.39
N VAL A 263 22.92 -8.73 7.65
CA VAL A 263 23.56 -8.06 8.81
C VAL A 263 25.04 -8.45 8.92
N LYS A 264 25.37 -9.75 8.77
CA LYS A 264 26.76 -10.21 8.80
C LYS A 264 27.59 -9.59 7.69
N HIS A 265 27.08 -9.60 6.45
CA HIS A 265 27.76 -9.02 5.30
C HIS A 265 27.96 -7.51 5.45
N ASP A 266 26.91 -6.77 5.80
CA ASP A 266 26.97 -5.33 6.01
C ASP A 266 27.90 -4.97 7.18
N THR A 267 28.04 -5.83 8.19
CA THR A 267 29.00 -5.62 9.28
C THR A 267 30.44 -5.70 8.78
N GLU A 268 30.77 -6.67 7.91
CA GLU A 268 32.10 -6.77 7.30
C GLU A 268 32.36 -5.61 6.32
N LEU A 269 31.36 -5.23 5.54
CA LEU A 269 31.43 -4.04 4.70
C LEU A 269 31.64 -2.78 5.52
N ALA A 270 30.89 -2.60 6.61
CA ALA A 270 31.00 -1.44 7.48
C ALA A 270 32.40 -1.34 8.10
N ARG A 271 33.00 -2.46 8.51
CA ARG A 271 34.39 -2.49 9.00
C ARG A 271 35.40 -2.03 7.95
N THR A 272 35.12 -2.28 6.67
CA THR A 272 36.03 -1.96 5.56
C THR A 272 35.79 -0.55 5.03
N HIS A 273 34.54 -0.19 4.74
CA HIS A 273 34.13 1.04 4.07
C HIS A 273 33.98 2.24 5.01
N LEU A 274 33.46 2.09 6.23
CA LEU A 274 33.34 3.24 7.15
C LEU A 274 34.69 3.77 7.61
N ARG A 275 35.76 2.96 7.53
CA ARG A 275 37.13 3.41 7.76
C ARG A 275 37.63 4.34 6.65
N LEU A 276 37.09 4.23 5.44
CA LEU A 276 37.53 4.95 4.26
C LEU A 276 36.84 6.31 4.10
N VAL A 277 35.72 6.55 4.81
CA VAL A 277 34.97 7.81 4.72
C VAL A 277 34.96 8.54 6.07
N PRO A 278 36.00 9.36 6.38
CA PRO A 278 36.10 10.04 7.66
C PRO A 278 34.93 11.01 7.88
N GLY A 279 34.35 10.96 9.08
CA GLY A 279 33.28 11.89 9.51
C GLY A 279 31.85 11.47 9.17
N VAL A 280 31.61 10.46 8.32
CA VAL A 280 30.25 9.97 8.03
C VAL A 280 29.62 9.30 9.26
N THR A 281 30.39 8.48 9.97
CA THR A 281 29.95 7.87 11.22
C THR A 281 29.57 8.90 12.26
N GLU A 282 30.38 9.94 12.44
CA GLU A 282 30.10 11.02 13.38
C GLU A 282 28.86 11.84 12.99
N LYS A 283 28.67 12.13 11.70
CA LYS A 283 27.45 12.79 11.20
C LYS A 283 26.20 11.97 11.51
N ILE A 284 26.25 10.65 11.34
CA ILE A 284 25.12 9.76 11.62
C ILE A 284 24.89 9.63 13.14
N ASP A 285 25.94 9.50 13.94
CA ASP A 285 25.82 9.36 15.40
C ASP A 285 25.27 10.63 16.08
N ARG A 286 25.49 11.79 15.47
CA ARG A 286 24.92 13.06 15.94
C ARG A 286 23.49 13.30 15.44
N ALA A 287 23.07 12.62 14.38
CA ALA A 287 21.75 12.82 13.80
C ALA A 287 20.65 12.30 14.72
N THR A 288 19.69 13.16 15.04
CA THR A 288 18.50 12.79 15.80
C THR A 288 17.54 11.95 14.95
N ARG A 289 16.66 11.17 15.56
CA ARG A 289 15.64 10.39 14.84
C ARG A 289 14.71 11.31 14.02
N LEU A 290 14.38 12.48 14.56
CA LEU A 290 13.59 13.51 13.87
C LEU A 290 14.30 14.06 12.64
N GLU A 291 15.61 14.31 12.74
CA GLU A 291 16.42 14.74 11.60
C GLU A 291 16.50 13.65 10.51
N LEU A 292 16.63 12.38 10.90
CA LEU A 292 16.60 11.27 9.94
C LEU A 292 15.24 11.15 9.25
N ALA A 293 14.14 11.25 10.00
CA ALA A 293 12.79 11.28 9.45
C ALA A 293 12.57 12.48 8.51
N GLY A 294 13.06 13.67 8.91
CA GLY A 294 13.01 14.87 8.08
C GLY A 294 13.80 14.73 6.79
N ARG A 295 15.01 14.16 6.84
CA ARG A 295 15.81 13.87 5.65
C ARG A 295 15.13 12.85 4.73
N MET A 296 14.52 11.80 5.27
CA MET A 296 13.73 10.84 4.48
C MET A 296 12.61 11.54 3.68
N LEU A 297 12.00 12.59 4.24
CA LEU A 297 10.93 13.35 3.57
C LEU A 297 11.44 14.44 2.61
N ALA A 298 12.63 15.00 2.86
CA ALA A 298 13.13 16.17 2.13
C ALA A 298 14.23 15.86 1.09
N ASP A 299 14.99 14.77 1.27
CA ASP A 299 16.15 14.46 0.46
C ASP A 299 15.76 13.86 -0.89
N ALA A 300 16.26 14.48 -1.97
CA ALA A 300 16.02 14.04 -3.34
C ALA A 300 16.63 12.65 -3.62
N HIS A 301 17.73 12.27 -2.94
CA HIS A 301 18.35 10.96 -3.11
C HIS A 301 17.45 9.83 -2.60
N VAL A 302 16.68 10.07 -1.54
CA VAL A 302 15.72 9.11 -0.99
C VAL A 302 14.49 8.99 -1.90
N ASN A 303 14.10 10.09 -2.55
CA ASN A 303 12.99 10.17 -3.49
C ASN A 303 11.66 9.60 -2.93
N PHE A 304 11.43 9.72 -1.62
CA PHE A 304 10.26 9.13 -0.96
C PHE A 304 8.97 9.89 -1.28
N VAL A 305 8.96 11.20 -1.03
CA VAL A 305 7.79 12.06 -1.24
C VAL A 305 7.38 12.14 -2.72
N PRO A 306 8.30 12.32 -3.69
CA PRO A 306 7.93 12.35 -5.10
C PRO A 306 7.32 11.02 -5.57
N ARG A 307 7.89 9.87 -5.16
CA ARG A 307 7.33 8.54 -5.47
C ARG A 307 5.90 8.36 -4.98
N LEU A 308 5.58 8.85 -3.78
CA LEU A 308 4.21 8.77 -3.27
C LEU A 308 3.26 9.73 -3.99
N LYS A 309 3.74 10.92 -4.40
CA LYS A 309 2.94 11.89 -5.16
C LYS A 309 2.54 11.40 -6.56
N GLU A 310 3.26 10.45 -7.15
CA GLU A 310 2.89 9.86 -8.44
C GLU A 310 1.50 9.22 -8.42
N ASN A 311 1.11 8.64 -7.27
CA ASN A 311 -0.12 7.85 -7.12
C ASN A 311 -1.11 8.42 -6.10
N TYR A 312 -0.68 9.37 -5.24
CA TYR A 312 -1.49 9.86 -4.12
C TYR A 312 -1.39 11.37 -3.92
N ARG A 313 -2.47 11.98 -3.44
CA ARG A 313 -2.43 13.34 -2.91
C ARG A 313 -1.89 13.29 -1.48
N LEU A 314 -0.73 13.89 -1.24
CA LEU A 314 -0.12 13.86 0.10
C LEU A 314 -0.71 14.93 1.03
N GLN A 315 -1.00 14.52 2.27
CA GLN A 315 -1.30 15.40 3.39
C GLN A 315 -0.32 15.08 4.52
N CYS A 316 0.56 16.01 4.86
CA CYS A 316 1.57 15.79 5.90
C CYS A 316 1.14 16.43 7.21
N TYR A 317 1.39 15.72 8.31
CA TYR A 317 1.11 16.16 9.68
C TYR A 317 2.32 15.86 10.55
N GLN A 318 2.48 16.65 11.61
CA GLN A 318 3.39 16.35 12.71
C GLN A 318 2.59 16.19 14.00
N PHE A 319 3.04 15.33 14.91
CA PHE A 319 2.33 15.08 16.17
C PHE A 319 3.27 14.83 17.35
N SER A 320 2.83 15.30 18.52
CA SER A 320 3.35 14.90 19.83
C SER A 320 2.17 14.76 20.79
N ARG A 321 1.82 15.81 21.54
CA ARG A 321 0.57 15.85 22.34
C ARG A 321 -0.68 15.97 21.47
N ARG A 322 -0.58 16.73 20.39
CA ARG A 322 -1.63 17.00 19.40
C ARG A 322 -1.06 16.92 17.99
N ALA A 323 -1.89 16.55 17.03
CA ALA A 323 -1.53 16.67 15.62
C ALA A 323 -1.69 18.11 15.09
N SER A 324 -0.77 18.51 14.23
CA SER A 324 -0.80 19.77 13.47
C SER A 324 -0.36 19.53 12.03
N GLU A 325 -0.89 20.31 11.09
CA GLU A 325 -0.51 20.22 9.68
C GLU A 325 0.96 20.60 9.48
N LEU A 326 1.65 19.83 8.64
CA LEU A 326 3.02 20.10 8.24
C LEU A 326 2.99 20.63 6.79
N PRO A 327 3.26 21.93 6.56
CA PRO A 327 3.24 22.48 5.22
C PRO A 327 4.35 21.86 4.38
N VAL A 328 3.96 21.27 3.25
CA VAL A 328 4.86 20.67 2.26
C VAL A 328 5.12 21.71 1.17
N GLN A 329 6.36 22.17 1.04
CA GLN A 329 6.75 23.10 -0.01
C GLN A 329 7.23 22.31 -1.24
N VAL A 330 6.80 22.75 -2.42
CA VAL A 330 7.29 22.23 -3.70
C VAL A 330 8.27 23.27 -4.24
N THR A 331 9.53 22.90 -4.35
CA THR A 331 10.62 23.72 -4.91
C THR A 331 11.07 23.14 -6.25
N ASP A 332 11.81 23.91 -7.06
CA ASP A 332 12.33 23.47 -8.36
C ASP A 332 13.28 22.25 -8.25
N ASN A 333 13.87 22.03 -7.07
CA ASN A 333 14.75 20.88 -6.76
C ASN A 333 14.02 19.71 -6.07
N GLY A 334 12.69 19.77 -5.96
CA GLY A 334 11.87 18.71 -5.37
C GLY A 334 10.92 19.20 -4.28
N VAL A 335 10.26 18.23 -3.63
CA VAL A 335 9.28 18.49 -2.58
C VAL A 335 9.98 18.37 -1.23
N THR A 336 10.00 19.44 -0.45
CA THR A 336 10.59 19.46 0.88
C THR A 336 9.49 19.62 1.94
N ALA A 337 9.48 18.71 2.90
CA ALA A 337 8.69 18.85 4.12
C ALA A 337 9.67 19.08 5.28
N THR A 338 9.68 20.28 5.84
CA THR A 338 10.58 20.62 6.95
C THR A 338 9.90 20.25 8.26
N VAL A 339 10.20 19.07 8.78
CA VAL A 339 9.72 18.66 10.11
C VAL A 339 10.42 19.51 11.17
N GLY A 340 9.64 20.24 11.96
CA GLY A 340 10.16 21.08 13.04
C GLY A 340 10.11 20.36 14.40
N PRO A 341 10.96 20.74 15.37
CA PRO A 341 10.77 20.32 16.75
C PRO A 341 9.39 20.78 17.28
N PRO A 342 8.86 20.14 18.34
CA PRO A 342 7.59 20.51 18.92
C PRO A 342 7.63 21.97 19.39
N THR A 343 6.50 22.66 19.29
CA THR A 343 6.38 24.10 19.59
C THR A 343 6.78 24.44 21.02
N SER A 344 6.71 23.47 21.94
CA SER A 344 7.27 23.57 23.29
C SER A 344 7.89 22.26 23.78
N ALA A 345 8.83 22.37 24.72
CA ALA A 345 9.43 21.22 25.40
C ALA A 345 8.41 20.38 26.19
N ALA A 346 7.36 21.02 26.71
CA ALA A 346 6.28 20.35 27.44
C ALA A 346 5.39 19.51 26.52
N GLU A 347 5.08 20.00 25.32
CA GLU A 347 4.33 19.21 24.31
C GLU A 347 5.12 17.99 23.84
N GLY A 348 6.43 18.12 23.71
CA GLY A 348 7.31 17.01 23.32
C GLY A 348 7.35 15.85 24.32
N LEU A 349 6.90 16.00 25.56
CA LEU A 349 6.85 14.90 26.53
C LEU A 349 5.75 13.86 26.22
N TYR A 350 4.83 14.19 25.33
CA TYR A 350 3.67 13.38 25.01
C TYR A 350 3.83 12.79 23.61
N THR A 351 3.50 11.51 23.49
CA THR A 351 3.35 10.82 22.20
C THR A 351 1.94 10.25 22.15
N ASN A 352 1.01 11.05 21.63
CA ASN A 352 -0.43 10.75 21.56
C ASN A 352 -0.84 10.41 20.13
N LEU A 353 -0.59 9.16 19.73
CA LEU A 353 -0.95 8.67 18.41
C LEU A 353 -2.47 8.64 18.19
N SER A 354 -3.25 8.51 19.28
CA SER A 354 -4.70 8.45 19.20
C SER A 354 -5.35 9.75 18.74
N ASP A 355 -4.99 10.88 19.35
CA ASP A 355 -5.46 12.20 18.92
C ASP A 355 -5.02 12.47 17.49
N ALA A 356 -3.80 12.06 17.14
CA ALA A 356 -3.25 12.25 15.82
C ALA A 356 -4.08 11.52 14.76
N LEU A 357 -4.35 10.22 14.94
CA LEU A 357 -5.17 9.43 14.02
C LEU A 357 -6.63 9.91 13.97
N GLN A 358 -7.22 10.28 15.10
CA GLN A 358 -8.59 10.76 15.13
C GLN A 358 -8.76 12.10 14.40
N ARG A 359 -7.79 13.02 14.51
CA ARG A 359 -7.84 14.31 13.81
C ARG A 359 -7.60 14.19 12.31
N THR A 360 -6.71 13.30 11.89
CA THR A 360 -6.33 13.20 10.47
C THR A 360 -7.27 12.28 9.69
N VAL A 361 -7.76 11.21 10.32
CA VAL A 361 -8.61 10.19 9.68
C VAL A 361 -10.08 10.33 10.05
N GLY A 362 -10.40 10.86 11.24
CA GLY A 362 -11.74 10.81 11.82
C GLY A 362 -12.83 11.47 10.98
N THR A 363 -12.49 12.52 10.22
CA THR A 363 -13.43 13.26 9.37
C THR A 363 -13.51 12.76 7.93
N ALA A 364 -12.66 11.82 7.52
CA ALA A 364 -12.61 11.36 6.15
C ALA A 364 -13.60 10.23 5.85
N THR A 365 -14.18 10.26 4.65
CA THR A 365 -15.07 9.22 4.15
C THR A 365 -14.25 8.03 3.62
N SER A 366 -14.78 6.81 3.71
CA SER A 366 -14.14 5.63 3.10
C SER A 366 -13.95 5.86 1.60
N GLY A 367 -12.74 5.58 1.08
CA GLY A 367 -12.36 5.85 -0.31
C GLY A 367 -11.70 7.22 -0.56
N GLU A 368 -11.73 8.15 0.38
CA GLU A 368 -10.99 9.42 0.27
C GLU A 368 -9.53 9.29 0.74
N ILE A 369 -9.26 8.40 1.70
CA ILE A 369 -7.93 8.10 2.22
C ILE A 369 -7.45 6.75 1.66
N GLY A 370 -6.35 6.76 0.92
CA GLY A 370 -5.68 5.55 0.43
C GLY A 370 -4.85 4.85 1.50
N GLY A 371 -4.43 5.56 2.54
CA GLY A 371 -3.73 5.01 3.70
C GLY A 371 -3.10 6.09 4.59
N VAL A 372 -2.51 5.65 5.69
CA VAL A 372 -1.76 6.51 6.62
C VAL A 372 -0.36 5.94 6.82
N VAL A 373 0.67 6.73 6.53
CA VAL A 373 2.07 6.42 6.84
C VAL A 373 2.46 7.14 8.12
N ILE A 374 3.05 6.43 9.09
CA ILE A 374 3.37 6.98 10.41
C ILE A 374 4.87 6.81 10.67
N LEU A 375 5.62 7.90 10.72
CA LEU A 375 7.04 7.93 11.08
C LEU A 375 7.16 8.21 12.59
N THR A 376 7.60 7.22 13.36
CA THR A 376 7.70 7.30 14.84
C THR A 376 8.76 6.34 15.36
N ASP A 377 9.23 6.51 16.58
CA ASP A 377 10.06 5.51 17.27
C ASP A 377 9.25 4.34 17.86
N GLY A 378 7.92 4.35 17.63
CA GLY A 378 7.00 3.28 17.99
C GLY A 378 6.54 3.30 19.44
N ARG A 379 7.03 4.24 20.26
CA ARG A 379 6.58 4.40 21.64
C ARG A 379 5.37 5.31 21.68
N PHE A 380 4.41 5.00 22.57
CA PHE A 380 3.32 5.93 22.91
C PHE A 380 3.19 5.96 24.43
N ASN A 381 2.79 7.10 24.98
CA ASN A 381 2.65 7.27 26.43
C ASN A 381 1.35 7.96 26.84
N HIS A 382 0.51 8.35 25.89
CA HIS A 382 -0.75 9.03 26.12
C HIS A 382 -1.80 8.63 25.09
N GLY A 383 -3.07 8.74 25.49
CA GLY A 383 -4.22 8.45 24.63
C GLY A 383 -4.65 6.99 24.67
N GLU A 384 -5.52 6.63 23.72
CA GLU A 384 -5.98 5.26 23.56
C GLU A 384 -4.89 4.35 22.97
N ASP A 385 -5.05 3.04 23.19
CA ASP A 385 -4.19 2.00 22.61
C ASP A 385 -4.17 2.09 21.07
N PRO A 386 -3.00 2.37 20.46
CA PRO A 386 -2.82 2.43 19.01
C PRO A 386 -3.30 1.19 18.27
N LEU A 387 -3.19 0.00 18.86
CA LEU A 387 -3.58 -1.24 18.21
C LEU A 387 -5.09 -1.35 18.05
N LYS A 388 -5.86 -0.80 18.99
CA LYS A 388 -7.32 -0.73 18.86
C LYS A 388 -7.71 0.19 17.70
N LEU A 389 -7.07 1.35 17.60
CA LEU A 389 -7.30 2.30 16.51
C LEU A 389 -6.91 1.69 15.15
N ALA A 390 -5.79 0.99 15.08
CA ALA A 390 -5.38 0.30 13.86
C ALA A 390 -6.43 -0.71 13.37
N ARG A 391 -7.03 -1.48 14.28
CA ARG A 391 -8.12 -2.41 13.94
C ARG A 391 -9.36 -1.69 13.42
N VAL A 392 -9.74 -0.58 14.06
CA VAL A 392 -10.90 0.23 13.65
C VAL A 392 -10.68 0.82 12.26
N GLN A 393 -9.49 1.38 11.98
CA GLN A 393 -9.20 1.95 10.66
C GLN A 393 -9.06 0.87 9.57
N GLY A 394 -8.46 -0.27 9.90
CA GLY A 394 -8.40 -1.43 9.01
C GLY A 394 -9.80 -1.92 8.62
N ALA A 395 -10.75 -1.98 9.56
CA ALA A 395 -12.14 -2.33 9.28
C ALA A 395 -12.87 -1.31 8.38
N ARG A 396 -12.40 -0.05 8.34
CA ARG A 396 -12.90 1.00 7.43
C ARG A 396 -12.20 1.00 6.06
N GLY A 397 -11.29 0.06 5.83
CA GLY A 397 -10.48 -0.03 4.60
C GLY A 397 -9.34 0.97 4.52
N ILE A 398 -8.90 1.53 5.66
CA ILE A 398 -7.82 2.53 5.73
C ILE A 398 -6.57 1.85 6.30
N PRO A 399 -5.60 1.43 5.46
CA PRO A 399 -4.39 0.78 5.92
C PRO A 399 -3.47 1.76 6.65
N LEU A 400 -2.83 1.28 7.71
CA LEU A 400 -1.79 2.01 8.46
C LEU A 400 -0.41 1.38 8.16
N TYR A 401 0.56 2.22 7.82
CA TYR A 401 1.94 1.86 7.48
C TYR A 401 2.92 2.52 8.46
N PRO A 402 3.24 1.86 9.58
CA PRO A 402 4.24 2.38 10.50
C PRO A 402 5.65 2.25 9.89
N VAL A 403 6.39 3.34 9.92
CA VAL A 403 7.82 3.43 9.60
C VAL A 403 8.54 3.74 10.90
N VAL A 404 9.20 2.73 11.45
CA VAL A 404 9.92 2.85 12.73
C VAL A 404 11.24 3.56 12.50
N VAL A 405 11.48 4.64 13.25
CA VAL A 405 12.71 5.43 13.20
C VAL A 405 13.48 5.26 14.50
N GLY A 406 14.66 4.66 14.41
CA GLY A 406 15.54 4.41 15.54
C GLY A 406 16.48 3.25 15.26
N SER A 407 17.45 3.05 16.15
CA SER A 407 18.37 1.92 16.06
C SER A 407 17.73 0.61 16.49
N GLU A 408 18.14 -0.49 15.85
CA GLU A 408 17.81 -1.86 16.29
C GLU A 408 18.41 -2.17 17.68
N VAL A 409 19.50 -1.49 18.02
CA VAL A 409 20.12 -1.57 19.35
C VAL A 409 19.52 -0.47 20.22
N PRO A 410 18.82 -0.82 21.32
CA PRO A 410 18.25 0.18 22.20
C PRO A 410 19.36 1.04 22.83
N PRO A 411 19.13 2.35 23.03
CA PRO A 411 20.07 3.18 23.76
C PRO A 411 20.21 2.67 25.20
N ARG A 412 21.39 2.86 25.79
CA ARG A 412 21.61 2.56 27.22
C ARG A 412 20.87 3.57 28.08
N ASP A 413 19.77 3.12 28.67
CA ASP A 413 19.03 3.90 29.66
C ASP A 413 19.67 3.73 31.04
N ILE A 414 19.82 4.82 31.78
CA ILE A 414 20.23 4.83 33.19
C ILE A 414 18.97 5.05 34.03
N ALA A 415 18.63 4.10 34.88
CA ALA A 415 17.56 4.25 35.85
C ALA A 415 18.12 4.68 37.20
N VAL A 416 17.59 5.78 37.76
CA VAL A 416 17.85 6.15 39.15
C VAL A 416 16.94 5.30 40.04
N VAL A 417 17.47 4.20 40.56
CA VAL A 417 16.71 3.22 41.36
C VAL A 417 16.43 3.74 42.77
N LYS A 418 17.37 4.51 43.35
CA LYS A 418 17.24 5.10 44.67
C LYS A 418 18.07 6.38 44.74
N VAL A 419 17.43 7.46 45.16
CA VAL A 419 18.12 8.66 45.65
C VAL A 419 18.12 8.57 47.16
N SER A 420 19.29 8.48 47.77
CA SER A 420 19.43 8.55 49.23
C SER A 420 19.98 9.93 49.55
N SER A 421 19.23 10.72 50.31
CA SER A 421 19.72 11.93 50.96
C SER A 421 19.88 11.67 52.45
N ALA A 422 20.66 12.49 53.13
CA ALA A 422 20.59 12.56 54.59
C ALA A 422 19.22 13.12 55.01
N ASP A 423 18.61 12.56 56.05
CA ASP A 423 17.33 13.05 56.59
C ASP A 423 17.47 14.42 57.29
N VAL A 424 18.71 14.83 57.60
CA VAL A 424 19.02 16.10 58.25
C VAL A 424 20.31 16.67 57.62
N VAL A 425 20.29 17.94 57.23
CA VAL A 425 21.47 18.69 56.77
C VAL A 425 21.73 19.79 57.79
N HIS A 426 22.93 19.85 58.37
CA HIS A 426 23.28 20.89 59.34
C HIS A 426 23.75 22.16 58.62
N GLU A 427 23.49 23.33 59.21
CA GLU A 427 23.72 24.68 58.62
C GLU A 427 25.18 24.96 58.17
N LYS A 428 26.13 24.07 58.48
CA LYS A 428 27.55 24.22 58.13
C LYS A 428 28.09 23.13 57.18
N ASP A 429 27.25 22.22 56.70
CA ASP A 429 27.69 21.24 55.71
C ASP A 429 27.75 21.92 54.33
N ALA A 430 28.96 22.07 53.80
CA ALA A 430 29.19 22.52 52.43
C ALA A 430 29.31 21.31 51.49
N VAL A 431 28.73 21.44 50.29
CA VAL A 431 28.69 20.41 49.23
C VAL A 431 30.08 20.06 48.70
#